data_AF-A0ABC9CQE4-F1
#
_entry.id   AF-A0ABC9CQE4-F1
#
_cell.length_a   1.000
_cell.length_b   1.000
_cell.length_c   1.000
_cell.angle_alpha   90.00
_cell.angle_beta   90.00
_cell.angle_gamma   90.00
#
_symmetry.space_group_name_H-M   'P 1'
#
loop_
_entity.id
_entity.type
_entity.pdbx_description
1 polymer ?
#
loop_
_entity_poly.entity_id
_entity_poly.type
_entity_poly.pdbx_seq_one_letter_code
_entity_poly.pdbx_strand_id
1 'polypeptide(L)'
;MAATVAYRKRSASPFLDEVVPAPPHLAKRGRFSPCRGVAAAAQRPPLLAFDPLDALCRIFPDAGPGEVEACFAASGRNVHATVEAFRARQRQAKEREAAAARVAAASSVEECAGVLVEHLSAAPDAADATSRASWFLKLIEGAVAKRVAAEAEAQAVALKGEAAALLEEKAALAARAEAAERDNGVLRRGVAAQHRRQEELERENGVLKRGVAVLHRRQEEAERAAEEMRKKVAELTAANYALAVQARAGADSCRFQAFRGPDVF
;
A
#
# COMPACT_ATOMS: atom_id res chain seq x y z
N MET A 1 -12.94 13.77 -60.05
CA MET A 1 -13.56 14.49 -61.19
C MET A 1 -15.07 14.40 -61.06
N ALA A 2 -15.76 15.52 -61.36
CA ALA A 2 -17.06 15.63 -62.04
C ALA A 2 -18.29 14.83 -61.55
N ALA A 3 -19.54 15.29 -61.70
CA ALA A 3 -20.18 16.61 -61.84
C ALA A 3 -21.69 16.32 -62.06
N THR A 4 -22.55 16.93 -61.26
CA THR A 4 -23.96 17.32 -61.53
C THR A 4 -24.66 16.85 -62.83
N VAL A 5 -25.80 16.14 -62.69
CA VAL A 5 -26.88 16.03 -63.72
C VAL A 5 -28.25 16.21 -63.01
N ALA A 6 -29.28 16.74 -63.69
CA ALA A 6 -30.33 17.51 -63.00
C ALA A 6 -31.72 17.61 -63.70
N TYR A 7 -32.71 18.04 -62.88
CA TYR A 7 -33.80 18.99 -63.23
C TYR A 7 -35.15 18.50 -63.83
N ARG A 8 -36.24 19.23 -63.47
CA ARG A 8 -37.59 19.37 -64.14
C ARG A 8 -38.64 18.24 -63.96
N LYS A 9 -39.98 18.44 -63.93
CA LYS A 9 -40.99 19.52 -64.26
C LYS A 9 -42.12 19.55 -63.18
N ARG A 10 -42.72 20.69 -62.76
CA ARG A 10 -43.89 21.47 -63.30
C ARG A 10 -45.15 20.62 -63.59
N SER A 11 -46.39 20.98 -63.21
CA SER A 11 -47.14 22.27 -63.31
C SER A 11 -48.25 22.39 -62.20
N ALA A 12 -49.17 23.37 -62.08
CA ALA A 12 -49.54 24.60 -62.82
C ALA A 12 -50.21 25.64 -61.87
N SER A 13 -50.13 26.93 -62.22
CA SER A 13 -51.01 28.07 -61.82
C SER A 13 -51.87 28.48 -63.06
N PRO A 14 -52.79 29.50 -63.10
CA PRO A 14 -52.87 30.71 -62.24
C PRO A 14 -54.26 31.44 -62.06
N PHE A 15 -54.25 32.63 -61.40
CA PHE A 15 -55.10 33.85 -61.59
C PHE A 15 -56.66 33.79 -61.46
N LEU A 16 -57.44 34.82 -61.07
CA LEU A 16 -57.21 36.19 -60.53
C LEU A 16 -58.51 36.75 -59.87
N ASP A 17 -58.35 37.71 -58.94
CA ASP A 17 -59.19 38.90 -58.62
C ASP A 17 -60.65 38.89 -58.08
N GLU A 18 -61.01 40.11 -57.61
CA GLU A 18 -62.28 40.69 -57.11
C GLU A 18 -62.67 40.39 -55.63
N VAL A 19 -62.51 41.31 -54.67
CA VAL A 19 -63.04 42.70 -54.45
C VAL A 19 -64.37 42.72 -53.65
N VAL A 20 -64.36 43.47 -52.55
CA VAL A 20 -65.40 43.55 -51.50
C VAL A 20 -66.45 44.63 -51.84
N PRO A 21 -67.70 44.51 -51.37
CA PRO A 21 -68.20 45.57 -50.49
C PRO A 21 -69.06 45.10 -49.28
N ALA A 22 -69.02 45.91 -48.21
CA ALA A 22 -69.96 45.93 -47.07
C ALA A 22 -71.00 47.09 -47.31
N PRO A 23 -71.78 47.64 -46.33
CA PRO A 23 -72.00 47.30 -44.91
C PRO A 23 -73.41 46.69 -44.69
N PRO A 24 -74.50 47.28 -44.10
CA PRO A 24 -74.73 48.59 -43.45
C PRO A 24 -74.70 48.54 -41.90
N HIS A 25 -75.26 49.55 -41.22
CA HIS A 25 -75.50 49.64 -39.77
C HIS A 25 -76.92 50.19 -39.51
N LEU A 26 -77.53 49.91 -38.35
CA LEU A 26 -78.48 50.83 -37.71
C LEU A 26 -78.36 50.79 -36.18
N ALA A 27 -78.54 51.95 -35.55
CA ALA A 27 -78.41 52.17 -34.11
C ALA A 27 -79.56 53.05 -33.59
N LYS A 28 -79.90 52.95 -32.29
CA LYS A 28 -80.18 54.05 -31.32
C LYS A 28 -81.20 53.71 -30.23
N ARG A 29 -80.92 54.20 -29.01
CA ARG A 29 -81.82 54.51 -27.86
C ARG A 29 -82.51 53.30 -27.20
N GLY A 30 -82.62 53.18 -25.87
CA GLY A 30 -82.19 54.03 -24.75
C GLY A 30 -83.35 54.77 -24.06
N ARG A 31 -83.72 54.32 -22.85
CA ARG A 31 -84.42 55.06 -21.78
C ARG A 31 -84.36 54.28 -20.45
N PHE A 32 -84.15 55.00 -19.35
CA PHE A 32 -84.30 54.50 -17.97
C PHE A 32 -85.77 54.56 -17.53
N SER A 33 -86.19 53.68 -16.61
CA SER A 33 -87.21 53.99 -15.59
C SER A 33 -87.08 53.02 -14.39
N PRO A 34 -87.15 53.48 -13.12
CA PRO A 34 -87.01 52.63 -11.94
C PRO A 34 -88.36 52.25 -11.31
N CYS A 35 -88.46 51.02 -10.77
CA CYS A 35 -89.49 50.66 -9.80
C CYS A 35 -88.85 50.03 -8.56
N ARG A 36 -89.39 50.40 -7.39
CA ARG A 36 -88.84 50.13 -6.05
C ARG A 36 -89.87 49.36 -5.25
N GLY A 37 -89.53 48.20 -4.70
CA GLY A 37 -90.27 47.65 -3.56
C GLY A 37 -90.46 46.14 -3.48
N VAL A 38 -90.15 45.64 -2.28
CA VAL A 38 -90.66 44.42 -1.62
C VAL A 38 -90.07 43.08 -2.04
N ALA A 39 -89.65 42.34 -1.01
CA ALA A 39 -88.88 41.12 -1.07
C ALA A 39 -89.65 39.89 -1.57
N ALA A 40 -88.97 39.06 -2.35
CA ALA A 40 -89.15 37.62 -2.37
C ALA A 40 -87.74 36.99 -2.35
N ALA A 41 -87.56 35.90 -1.60
CA ALA A 41 -86.25 35.34 -1.30
C ALA A 41 -85.61 34.67 -2.53
N ALA A 42 -84.77 35.43 -3.25
CA ALA A 42 -83.85 34.87 -4.22
C ALA A 42 -82.73 34.12 -3.47
N GLN A 43 -82.66 32.81 -3.67
CA GLN A 43 -81.58 31.97 -3.18
C GLN A 43 -80.24 32.50 -3.74
N ARG A 44 -79.42 33.12 -2.89
CA ARG A 44 -78.00 33.28 -3.20
C ARG A 44 -77.39 31.88 -3.19
N PRO A 45 -76.66 31.44 -4.23
CA PRO A 45 -75.74 30.33 -4.05
C PRO A 45 -74.74 30.71 -2.95
N PRO A 46 -74.26 29.76 -2.13
CA PRO A 46 -73.26 30.08 -1.13
C PRO A 46 -72.02 30.60 -1.86
N LEU A 47 -71.69 31.87 -1.61
CA LEU A 47 -70.36 32.38 -1.90
C LEU A 47 -69.41 31.65 -0.96
N LEU A 48 -68.87 30.53 -1.43
CA LEU A 48 -67.63 29.97 -0.91
C LEU A 48 -66.63 31.11 -0.91
N ALA A 49 -66.31 31.62 0.28
CA ALA A 49 -65.23 32.57 0.47
C ALA A 49 -63.93 31.81 0.19
N PHE A 50 -63.56 31.76 -1.09
CA PHE A 50 -62.34 31.12 -1.56
C PHE A 50 -61.18 31.95 -1.05
N ASP A 51 -60.57 31.53 0.05
CA ASP A 51 -59.33 32.13 0.50
C ASP A 51 -58.19 31.65 -0.44
N PRO A 52 -57.57 32.56 -1.21
CA PRO A 52 -56.47 32.20 -2.09
C PRO A 52 -55.26 31.60 -1.35
N LEU A 53 -55.05 31.91 -0.07
CA LEU A 53 -53.96 31.34 0.74
C LEU A 53 -54.20 29.85 1.04
N ASP A 54 -55.41 29.48 1.47
CA ASP A 54 -55.80 28.08 1.67
C ASP A 54 -55.63 27.23 0.41
N ALA A 55 -55.94 27.81 -0.75
CA ALA A 55 -55.74 27.16 -2.04
C ALA A 55 -54.25 26.98 -2.38
N LEU A 56 -53.41 27.98 -2.11
CA LEU A 56 -51.97 27.91 -2.33
C LEU A 56 -51.28 26.89 -1.40
N CYS A 57 -51.66 26.84 -0.12
CA CYS A 57 -51.15 25.86 0.83
C CYS A 57 -51.49 24.41 0.43
N ARG A 58 -52.62 24.17 -0.26
CA ARG A 58 -52.96 22.85 -0.83
C ARG A 58 -52.17 22.50 -2.09
N ILE A 59 -51.69 23.50 -2.84
CA ILE A 59 -50.87 23.30 -4.05
C ILE A 59 -49.40 23.03 -3.67
N PHE A 60 -48.93 23.57 -2.55
CA PHE A 60 -47.57 23.40 -2.03
C PHE A 60 -47.60 22.83 -0.60
N PRO A 61 -47.99 21.56 -0.40
CA PRO A 61 -48.11 20.96 0.94
C PRO A 61 -46.76 20.85 1.67
N ASP A 62 -45.65 20.81 0.93
CA ASP A 62 -44.28 20.74 1.47
C ASP A 62 -43.73 22.11 1.89
N ALA A 63 -44.44 23.20 1.63
CA ALA A 63 -44.02 24.56 1.94
C ALA A 63 -44.52 25.01 3.31
N GLY A 64 -43.71 25.77 4.05
CA GLY A 64 -44.17 26.38 5.30
C GLY A 64 -45.31 27.39 5.02
N PRO A 65 -46.42 27.40 5.79
CA PRO A 65 -47.54 28.31 5.51
C PRO A 65 -47.12 29.79 5.54
N GLY A 66 -46.19 30.17 6.42
CA GLY A 66 -45.60 31.51 6.44
C GLY A 66 -44.72 31.84 5.23
N GLU A 67 -44.13 30.84 4.56
CA GLU A 67 -43.38 31.03 3.31
C GLU A 67 -44.32 31.30 2.14
N VAL A 68 -45.43 30.54 2.08
CA VAL A 68 -46.50 30.73 1.09
C VAL A 68 -47.15 32.10 1.28
N GLU A 69 -47.44 32.51 2.52
CA GLU A 69 -48.01 33.83 2.83
C GLU A 69 -47.05 34.98 2.47
N ALA A 70 -45.77 34.87 2.84
CA ALA A 70 -44.76 35.88 2.47
C ALA A 70 -44.59 35.98 0.94
N CYS A 71 -44.64 34.85 0.22
CA CYS A 71 -44.57 34.85 -1.24
C CYS A 71 -45.83 35.45 -1.86
N PHE A 72 -47.02 35.15 -1.32
CA PHE A 72 -48.30 35.72 -1.75
C PHE A 72 -48.36 37.24 -1.55
N ALA A 73 -47.85 37.73 -0.41
CA ALA A 73 -47.70 39.16 -0.16
C ALA A 73 -46.74 39.84 -1.14
N ALA A 74 -45.57 39.24 -1.39
CA ALA A 74 -44.57 39.75 -2.34
C ALA A 74 -45.09 39.75 -3.80
N SER A 75 -45.92 38.78 -4.18
CA SER A 75 -46.58 38.70 -5.48
C SER A 75 -47.84 39.58 -5.60
N GLY A 76 -48.03 40.55 -4.71
CA GLY A 76 -49.16 41.49 -4.76
C GLY A 76 -50.53 40.84 -4.58
N ARG A 77 -50.59 39.73 -3.82
CA ARG A 77 -51.78 38.89 -3.62
C ARG A 77 -52.36 38.27 -4.90
N ASN A 78 -51.54 38.10 -5.94
CA ASN A 78 -51.92 37.39 -7.17
C ASN A 78 -51.54 35.90 -7.08
N VAL A 79 -52.55 35.02 -7.06
CA VAL A 79 -52.37 33.56 -6.96
C VAL A 79 -51.47 33.01 -8.06
N HIS A 80 -51.68 33.42 -9.32
CA HIS A 80 -50.91 32.89 -10.45
C HIS A 80 -49.44 33.32 -10.37
N ALA A 81 -49.18 34.60 -10.09
CA ALA A 81 -47.82 35.10 -9.88
C ALA A 81 -47.13 34.41 -8.68
N THR A 82 -47.89 34.07 -7.63
CA THR A 82 -47.38 33.35 -6.46
C THR A 82 -47.00 31.91 -6.81
N VAL A 83 -47.85 31.19 -7.54
CA VAL A 83 -47.57 29.81 -8.01
C VAL A 83 -46.30 29.76 -8.86
N GLU A 84 -46.14 30.69 -9.80
CA GLU A 84 -44.95 30.73 -10.66
C GLU A 84 -43.69 31.15 -9.88
N ALA A 85 -43.78 32.12 -8.95
CA ALA A 85 -42.68 32.48 -8.06
C ALA A 85 -42.24 31.31 -7.16
N PHE A 86 -43.18 30.53 -6.64
CA PHE A 86 -42.88 29.37 -5.78
C PHE A 86 -42.23 28.23 -6.57
N ARG A 87 -42.73 27.95 -7.79
CA ARG A 87 -42.12 26.99 -8.73
C ARG A 87 -40.72 27.42 -9.17
N ALA A 88 -40.50 28.71 -9.42
CA ALA A 88 -39.18 29.25 -9.73
C ALA A 88 -38.21 29.09 -8.55
N ARG A 89 -38.63 29.39 -7.32
CA ARG A 89 -37.83 29.12 -6.11
C ARG A 89 -37.49 27.64 -5.94
N GLN A 90 -38.44 26.73 -6.14
CA GLN A 90 -38.16 25.29 -6.06
C GLN A 90 -37.16 24.82 -7.13
N ARG A 91 -37.22 25.35 -8.36
CA ARG A 91 -36.22 25.07 -9.41
C ARG A 91 -34.84 25.55 -8.97
N GLN A 92 -34.72 26.81 -8.53
CA GLN A 92 -33.46 27.37 -8.03
C GLN A 92 -32.90 26.62 -6.82
N ALA A 93 -33.75 26.13 -5.92
CA ALA A 93 -33.33 25.31 -4.78
C ALA A 93 -32.72 23.97 -5.25
N LYS A 94 -33.40 23.26 -6.17
CA LYS A 94 -32.91 22.02 -6.77
C LYS A 94 -31.63 22.22 -7.60
N GLU A 95 -31.54 23.33 -8.33
CA GLU A 95 -30.33 23.72 -9.05
C GLU A 95 -29.15 23.96 -8.10
N ARG A 96 -29.36 24.68 -6.98
CA ARG A 96 -28.35 24.89 -5.94
C ARG A 96 -27.97 23.60 -5.21
N GLU A 97 -28.90 22.69 -4.96
CA GLU A 97 -28.62 21.38 -4.37
C GLU A 97 -27.79 20.50 -5.33
N ALA A 98 -28.17 20.44 -6.60
CA ALA A 98 -27.40 19.74 -7.64
C ALA A 98 -25.99 20.34 -7.84
N ALA A 99 -25.88 21.68 -7.76
CA ALA A 99 -24.60 22.38 -7.76
C ALA A 99 -23.73 22.01 -6.56
N ALA A 100 -24.33 21.98 -5.37
CA ALA A 100 -23.65 21.61 -4.14
C ALA A 100 -23.15 20.16 -4.17
N ALA A 101 -23.96 19.24 -4.67
CA ALA A 101 -23.59 17.84 -4.90
C ALA A 101 -22.44 17.73 -5.94
N ARG A 102 -22.50 18.50 -7.03
CA ARG A 102 -21.43 18.54 -8.04
C ARG A 102 -20.12 19.05 -7.46
N VAL A 103 -20.10 20.14 -6.69
CA VAL A 103 -18.86 20.63 -6.04
C VAL A 103 -18.35 19.67 -4.99
N ALA A 104 -19.23 19.03 -4.21
CA ALA A 104 -18.83 18.00 -3.26
C ALA A 104 -18.14 16.80 -3.94
N ALA A 105 -18.61 16.42 -5.14
CA ALA A 105 -18.03 15.34 -5.95
C ALA A 105 -16.83 15.76 -6.83
N ALA A 106 -16.76 17.03 -7.24
CA ALA A 106 -15.80 17.54 -8.23
C ALA A 106 -14.36 17.36 -7.77
N SER A 107 -13.55 16.56 -8.47
CA SER A 107 -12.24 16.11 -7.96
C SER A 107 -11.24 17.25 -7.76
N SER A 108 -11.37 18.33 -8.54
CA SER A 108 -10.43 19.46 -8.56
C SER A 108 -11.11 20.83 -8.52
N VAL A 109 -10.29 21.89 -8.39
CA VAL A 109 -10.76 23.28 -8.41
C VAL A 109 -11.20 23.69 -9.82
N GLU A 110 -10.60 23.12 -10.87
CA GLU A 110 -10.97 23.35 -12.28
C GLU A 110 -12.37 22.80 -12.59
N GLU A 111 -12.72 21.62 -12.07
CA GLU A 111 -14.07 21.08 -12.16
C GLU A 111 -15.08 21.99 -11.43
N CYS A 112 -14.72 22.49 -10.24
CA CYS A 112 -15.53 23.47 -9.51
C CYS A 112 -15.69 24.78 -10.29
N ALA A 113 -14.65 25.25 -10.98
CA ALA A 113 -14.68 26.45 -11.79
C ALA A 113 -15.58 26.30 -13.03
N GLY A 114 -15.63 25.11 -13.65
CA GLY A 114 -16.60 24.81 -14.70
C GLY A 114 -18.05 24.95 -14.23
N VAL A 115 -18.36 24.35 -13.08
CA VAL A 115 -19.71 24.44 -12.46
C VAL A 115 -20.05 25.89 -12.07
N LEU A 116 -19.08 26.66 -11.57
CA LEU A 116 -19.23 28.09 -11.31
C LEU A 116 -19.60 28.87 -12.58
N VAL A 117 -18.87 28.67 -13.68
CA VAL A 117 -19.11 29.35 -14.97
C VAL A 117 -20.51 29.01 -15.52
N GLU A 118 -20.97 27.76 -15.37
CA GLU A 118 -22.35 27.37 -15.71
C GLU A 118 -23.39 28.13 -14.87
N HIS A 119 -23.19 28.26 -13.55
CA HIS A 119 -24.14 29.01 -12.71
C HIS A 119 -24.13 30.53 -12.92
N LEU A 120 -22.98 31.09 -13.31
CA LEU A 120 -22.86 32.52 -13.63
C LEU A 120 -23.43 32.85 -15.01
N SER A 121 -23.23 32.00 -16.01
CA SER A 121 -23.83 32.17 -17.34
C SER A 121 -25.35 31.99 -17.34
N ALA A 122 -25.91 31.29 -16.35
CA ALA A 122 -27.34 31.19 -16.09
C ALA A 122 -27.92 32.33 -15.21
N ALA A 123 -27.16 33.39 -14.93
CA ALA A 123 -27.66 34.55 -14.18
C ALA A 123 -28.34 35.57 -15.11
N PRO A 124 -29.50 36.15 -14.72
CA PRO A 124 -30.21 37.14 -15.53
C PRO A 124 -29.56 38.53 -15.49
N ASP A 125 -28.80 38.84 -14.44
CA ASP A 125 -28.11 40.12 -14.25
C ASP A 125 -26.83 39.96 -13.40
N ALA A 126 -26.05 41.05 -13.31
CA ALA A 126 -24.77 41.08 -12.60
C ALA A 126 -24.89 41.00 -11.05
N ALA A 127 -26.04 41.37 -10.47
CA ALA A 127 -26.27 41.30 -9.03
C ALA A 127 -26.62 39.87 -8.58
N ASP A 128 -27.40 39.12 -9.38
CA ASP A 128 -27.59 37.68 -9.17
C ASP A 128 -26.30 36.91 -9.46
N ALA A 129 -25.55 37.26 -10.52
CA ALA A 129 -24.24 36.64 -10.80
C ALA A 129 -23.26 36.77 -9.62
N THR A 130 -23.11 37.98 -9.06
CA THR A 130 -22.24 38.19 -7.88
C THR A 130 -22.76 37.49 -6.62
N SER A 131 -24.08 37.44 -6.41
CA SER A 131 -24.70 36.69 -5.31
C SER A 131 -24.45 35.19 -5.41
N ARG A 132 -24.61 34.62 -6.62
CA ARG A 132 -24.28 33.22 -6.94
C ARG A 132 -22.80 32.94 -6.74
N ALA A 133 -21.91 33.81 -7.24
CA ALA A 133 -20.46 33.67 -7.07
C ALA A 133 -20.07 33.59 -5.58
N SER A 134 -20.58 34.49 -4.74
CA SER A 134 -20.27 34.51 -3.30
C SER A 134 -20.75 33.25 -2.58
N TRP A 135 -21.95 32.77 -2.90
CA TRP A 135 -22.48 31.51 -2.35
C TRP A 135 -21.64 30.31 -2.81
N PHE A 136 -21.28 30.26 -4.10
CA PHE A 136 -20.54 29.16 -4.69
C PHE A 136 -19.10 29.07 -4.17
N LEU A 137 -18.41 30.21 -4.03
CA LEU A 137 -17.05 30.27 -3.47
C LEU A 137 -16.99 29.75 -2.03
N LYS A 138 -17.96 30.13 -1.17
CA LYS A 138 -18.09 29.58 0.19
C LYS A 138 -18.32 28.07 0.20
N LEU A 139 -19.01 27.56 -0.81
CA LEU A 139 -19.28 26.14 -0.95
C LEU A 139 -18.04 25.36 -1.42
N ILE A 140 -17.24 25.93 -2.34
CA ILE A 140 -15.91 25.41 -2.67
C ILE A 140 -15.00 25.42 -1.44
N GLU A 141 -14.92 26.53 -0.72
CA GLU A 141 -14.10 26.69 0.50
C GLU A 141 -14.43 25.60 1.54
N GLY A 142 -15.73 25.39 1.82
CA GLY A 142 -16.19 24.34 2.73
C GLY A 142 -15.95 22.91 2.21
N ALA A 143 -15.97 22.68 0.90
CA ALA A 143 -15.67 21.38 0.30
C ALA A 143 -14.16 21.07 0.35
N VAL A 144 -13.31 22.04 0.00
CA VAL A 144 -11.85 21.92 0.06
C VAL A 144 -11.39 21.72 1.50
N ALA A 145 -11.89 22.50 2.46
CA ALA A 145 -11.54 22.34 3.88
C ALA A 145 -11.86 20.93 4.42
N LYS A 146 -13.00 20.34 4.02
CA LYS A 146 -13.37 18.97 4.39
C LYS A 146 -12.44 17.92 3.79
N ARG A 147 -12.00 18.10 2.53
CA ARG A 147 -11.06 17.18 1.89
C ARG A 147 -9.68 17.25 2.51
N VAL A 148 -9.14 18.45 2.72
CA VAL A 148 -7.85 18.65 3.39
C VAL A 148 -7.86 18.02 4.79
N ALA A 149 -8.97 18.14 5.54
CA ALA A 149 -9.12 17.46 6.83
C ALA A 149 -9.11 15.92 6.69
N ALA A 150 -9.89 15.36 5.76
CA ALA A 150 -9.95 13.91 5.54
C ALA A 150 -8.61 13.33 5.01
N GLU A 151 -7.90 14.06 4.15
CA GLU A 151 -6.57 13.72 3.67
C GLU A 151 -5.54 13.76 4.79
N ALA A 152 -5.57 14.78 5.65
CA ALA A 152 -4.70 14.87 6.82
C ALA A 152 -4.96 13.73 7.83
N GLU A 153 -6.22 13.36 8.06
CA GLU A 153 -6.57 12.18 8.88
C GLU A 153 -6.06 10.88 8.25
N ALA A 154 -6.26 10.68 6.94
CA ALA A 154 -5.77 9.50 6.23
C ALA A 154 -4.23 9.40 6.26
N GLN A 155 -3.52 10.51 6.04
CA GLN A 155 -2.06 10.59 6.17
C GLN A 155 -1.60 10.29 7.60
N ALA A 156 -2.28 10.83 8.62
CA ALA A 156 -1.95 10.56 10.02
C ALA A 156 -2.19 9.09 10.40
N VAL A 157 -3.17 8.41 9.81
CA VAL A 157 -3.37 6.95 9.98
C VAL A 157 -2.27 6.16 9.27
N ALA A 158 -1.92 6.52 8.03
CA ALA A 158 -0.85 5.86 7.27
C ALA A 158 0.51 5.96 8.00
N LEU A 159 0.92 7.17 8.40
CA LEU A 159 2.17 7.42 9.14
C LEU A 159 2.21 6.69 10.49
N LYS A 160 1.08 6.52 11.18
CA LYS A 160 1.00 5.70 12.40
C LYS A 160 1.20 4.21 12.11
N GLY A 161 0.64 3.71 10.99
CA GLY A 161 0.86 2.34 10.53
C GLY A 161 2.33 2.06 10.18
N GLU A 162 2.95 2.96 9.42
CA GLU A 162 4.38 2.88 9.09
C GLU A 162 5.28 2.95 10.33
N ALA A 163 4.99 3.86 11.26
CA ALA A 163 5.72 3.96 12.52
C ALA A 163 5.60 2.69 13.39
N ALA A 164 4.42 2.05 13.42
CA ALA A 164 4.22 0.77 14.10
C ALA A 164 5.04 -0.35 13.45
N ALA A 165 5.01 -0.47 12.11
CA ALA A 165 5.77 -1.47 11.37
C ALA A 165 7.29 -1.32 11.59
N LEU A 166 7.82 -0.08 11.58
CA LEU A 166 9.24 0.19 11.86
C LEU A 166 9.63 -0.15 13.31
N LEU A 167 8.72 -0.02 14.28
CA LEU A 167 8.97 -0.44 15.66
C LEU A 167 9.01 -1.96 15.80
N GLU A 168 8.15 -2.70 15.09
CA GLU A 168 8.18 -4.17 15.03
C GLU A 168 9.46 -4.67 14.34
N GLU A 169 9.85 -4.08 13.21
CA GLU A 169 11.11 -4.43 12.54
C GLU A 169 12.32 -4.18 13.45
N LYS A 170 12.38 -3.02 14.11
CA LYS A 170 13.43 -2.71 15.09
C LYS A 170 13.49 -3.75 16.21
N ALA A 171 12.34 -4.19 16.75
CA ALA A 171 12.28 -5.21 17.78
C ALA A 171 12.79 -6.57 17.26
N ALA A 172 12.42 -6.97 16.04
CA ALA A 172 12.90 -8.18 15.40
C ALA A 172 14.42 -8.15 15.12
N LEU A 173 14.96 -7.00 14.70
CA LEU A 173 16.39 -6.79 14.50
C LEU A 173 17.17 -6.84 15.82
N ALA A 174 16.64 -6.25 16.90
CA ALA A 174 17.23 -6.35 18.24
C ALA A 174 17.30 -7.81 18.73
N ALA A 175 16.20 -8.56 18.60
CA ALA A 175 16.18 -9.98 18.97
C ALA A 175 17.18 -10.83 18.15
N ARG A 176 17.34 -10.54 16.86
CA ARG A 176 18.37 -11.17 16.00
C ARG A 176 19.79 -10.82 16.43
N ALA A 177 20.05 -9.56 16.81
CA ALA A 177 21.36 -9.14 17.31
C ALA A 177 21.74 -9.87 18.59
N GLU A 178 20.83 -9.95 19.58
CA GLU A 178 21.10 -10.71 20.81
C GLU A 178 21.31 -12.21 20.56
N ALA A 179 20.59 -12.82 19.60
CA ALA A 179 20.82 -14.21 19.21
C ALA A 179 22.24 -14.40 18.65
N ALA A 180 22.66 -13.52 17.74
CA ALA A 180 24.02 -13.54 17.19
C ALA A 180 25.10 -13.30 18.26
N GLU A 181 24.84 -12.50 19.29
CA GLU A 181 25.74 -12.34 20.44
C GLU A 181 25.87 -13.62 21.28
N ARG A 182 24.75 -14.31 21.53
CA ARG A 182 24.74 -15.62 22.23
C ARG A 182 25.55 -16.67 21.46
N ASP A 183 25.36 -16.74 20.14
CA ASP A 183 26.11 -17.66 19.26
C ASP A 183 27.60 -17.31 19.21
N ASN A 184 27.96 -16.03 19.09
CA ASN A 184 29.34 -15.58 19.22
C ASN A 184 29.95 -15.97 20.57
N GLY A 185 29.18 -15.91 21.65
CA GLY A 185 29.58 -16.40 22.97
C GLY A 185 29.87 -17.91 22.99
N VAL A 186 29.04 -18.72 22.31
CA VAL A 186 29.27 -20.17 22.14
C VAL A 186 30.55 -20.42 21.33
N LEU A 187 30.71 -19.75 20.19
CA LEU A 187 31.88 -19.90 19.31
C LEU A 187 33.18 -19.53 20.03
N ARG A 188 33.22 -18.40 20.76
CA ARG A 188 34.40 -18.00 21.55
C ARG A 188 34.79 -19.05 22.60
N ARG A 189 33.80 -19.67 23.27
CA ARG A 189 34.06 -20.79 24.20
C ARG A 189 34.57 -22.04 23.49
N GLY A 190 34.03 -22.35 22.31
CA GLY A 190 34.50 -23.46 21.45
C GLY A 190 35.96 -23.29 21.02
N VAL A 191 36.32 -22.11 20.52
CA VAL A 191 37.70 -21.76 20.13
C VAL A 191 38.65 -21.84 21.33
N ALA A 192 38.25 -21.31 22.49
CA ALA A 192 39.07 -21.41 23.71
C ALA A 192 39.27 -22.86 24.17
N ALA A 193 38.26 -23.72 24.05
CA ALA A 193 38.39 -25.15 24.34
C ALA A 193 39.28 -25.88 23.33
N GLN A 194 39.22 -25.50 22.04
CA GLN A 194 40.10 -26.04 21.01
C GLN A 194 41.57 -25.65 21.24
N HIS A 195 41.84 -24.41 21.63
CA HIS A 195 43.19 -23.95 21.97
C HIS A 195 43.80 -24.77 23.11
N ARG A 196 43.04 -25.00 24.20
CA ARG A 196 43.49 -25.83 25.33
C ARG A 196 43.86 -27.25 24.91
N ARG A 197 43.01 -27.89 24.09
CA ARG A 197 43.28 -29.23 23.54
C ARG A 197 44.54 -29.25 22.66
N GLN A 198 44.78 -28.19 21.89
CA GLN A 198 46.00 -28.08 21.09
C GLN A 198 47.24 -27.99 21.99
N GLU A 199 47.22 -27.15 23.03
CA GLU A 199 48.34 -27.07 23.98
C GLU A 199 48.58 -28.41 24.72
N GLU A 200 47.53 -29.15 25.06
CA GLU A 200 47.62 -30.50 25.64
C GLU A 200 48.34 -31.47 24.68
N LEU A 201 47.91 -31.53 23.42
CA LEU A 201 48.56 -32.34 22.39
C LEU A 201 50.02 -31.92 22.14
N GLU A 202 50.35 -30.63 22.20
CA GLU A 202 51.73 -30.13 22.08
C GLU A 202 52.60 -30.57 23.27
N ARG A 203 52.05 -30.55 24.49
CA ARG A 203 52.73 -31.07 25.70
C ARG A 203 52.97 -32.58 25.60
N GLU A 204 51.96 -33.35 25.20
CA GLU A 204 52.06 -34.81 24.98
C GLU A 204 53.08 -35.14 23.88
N ASN A 205 53.05 -34.43 22.75
CA ASN A 205 54.04 -34.56 21.68
C ASN A 205 55.46 -34.29 22.18
N GLY A 206 55.63 -33.31 23.07
CA GLY A 206 56.89 -33.04 23.78
C GLY A 206 57.33 -34.20 24.70
N VAL A 207 56.41 -34.85 25.41
CA VAL A 207 56.70 -36.06 26.21
C VAL A 207 57.12 -37.21 25.31
N LEU A 208 56.37 -37.48 24.24
CA LEU A 208 56.65 -38.55 23.27
C LEU A 208 58.03 -38.37 22.62
N LYS A 209 58.38 -37.16 22.15
CA LYS A 209 59.71 -36.83 21.61
C LYS A 209 60.84 -37.15 22.60
N ARG A 210 60.67 -36.82 23.88
CA ARG A 210 61.64 -37.18 24.94
C ARG A 210 61.72 -38.70 25.15
N GLY A 211 60.58 -39.39 25.16
CA GLY A 211 60.53 -40.86 25.27
C GLY A 211 61.26 -41.56 24.12
N VAL A 212 61.01 -41.13 22.88
CA VAL A 212 61.71 -41.64 21.68
C VAL A 212 63.22 -41.42 21.78
N ALA A 213 63.67 -40.23 22.21
CA ALA A 213 65.10 -39.95 22.40
C ALA A 213 65.76 -40.84 23.47
N VAL A 214 65.04 -41.19 24.54
CA VAL A 214 65.53 -42.15 25.56
C VAL A 214 65.61 -43.57 25.01
N LEU A 215 64.62 -44.01 24.23
CA LEU A 215 64.63 -45.32 23.58
C LEU A 215 65.79 -45.44 22.59
N HIS A 216 66.05 -44.41 21.78
CA HIS A 216 67.18 -44.38 20.84
C HIS A 216 68.52 -44.56 21.54
N ARG A 217 68.77 -43.83 22.65
CA ARG A 217 70.01 -43.97 23.45
C ARG A 217 70.18 -45.39 24.00
N ARG A 218 69.12 -45.98 24.54
CA ARG A 218 69.14 -47.37 25.04
C ARG A 218 69.40 -48.39 23.93
N GLN A 219 68.88 -48.14 22.72
CA GLN A 219 69.16 -48.96 21.56
C GLN A 219 70.64 -48.86 21.16
N GLU A 220 71.21 -47.65 21.05
CA GLU A 220 72.64 -47.47 20.79
C GLU A 220 73.54 -48.15 21.85
N GLU A 221 73.17 -48.06 23.13
CA GLU A 221 73.88 -48.73 24.24
C GLU A 221 73.82 -50.25 24.11
N ALA A 222 72.65 -50.81 23.77
CA ALA A 222 72.47 -52.24 23.54
C ALA A 222 73.22 -52.74 22.29
N GLU A 223 73.26 -51.94 21.22
CA GLU A 223 74.02 -52.23 20.00
C GLU A 223 75.53 -52.27 20.28
N ARG A 224 76.07 -51.26 21.00
CA ARG A 224 77.48 -51.26 21.45
C ARG A 224 77.82 -52.48 22.32
N ALA A 225 76.96 -52.81 23.29
CA ALA A 225 77.15 -53.99 24.14
C ALA A 225 77.09 -55.31 23.34
N ALA A 226 76.21 -55.40 22.34
CA ALA A 226 76.14 -56.56 21.45
C ALA A 226 77.40 -56.68 20.56
N GLU A 227 77.96 -55.56 20.07
CA GLU A 227 79.24 -55.55 19.35
C GLU A 227 80.42 -55.99 20.23
N GLU A 228 80.49 -55.52 21.47
CA GLU A 228 81.52 -55.99 22.43
C GLU A 228 81.39 -57.49 22.71
N MET A 229 80.17 -58.00 22.90
CA MET A 229 79.95 -59.44 23.09
C MET A 229 80.31 -60.25 21.84
N ARG A 230 80.01 -59.74 20.63
CA ARG A 230 80.46 -60.36 19.37
C ARG A 230 81.99 -60.42 19.27
N LYS A 231 82.70 -59.36 19.65
CA LYS A 231 84.18 -59.33 19.69
C LYS A 231 84.72 -60.39 20.67
N LYS A 232 84.22 -60.42 21.91
CA LYS A 232 84.59 -61.42 22.93
C LYS A 232 84.33 -62.86 22.45
N VAL A 233 83.21 -63.13 21.78
CA VAL A 233 82.92 -64.44 21.19
C VAL A 233 83.91 -64.79 20.07
N ALA A 234 84.26 -63.83 19.19
CA ALA A 234 85.27 -64.05 18.14
C ALA A 234 86.66 -64.35 18.74
N GLU A 235 87.09 -63.61 19.77
CA GLU A 235 88.33 -63.87 20.50
C GLU A 235 88.35 -65.26 21.15
N LEU A 236 87.28 -65.64 21.86
CA LEU A 236 87.17 -66.94 22.51
C LEU A 236 87.12 -68.10 21.49
N THR A 237 86.47 -67.92 20.34
CA THR A 237 86.45 -68.93 19.27
C THR A 237 87.83 -69.10 18.63
N ALA A 238 88.57 -68.01 18.41
CA ALA A 238 89.97 -68.08 17.95
C ALA A 238 90.90 -68.76 18.97
N ALA A 239 90.76 -68.43 20.27
CA ALA A 239 91.52 -69.06 21.35
C ALA A 239 91.22 -70.57 21.45
N ASN A 240 89.93 -70.96 21.40
CA ASN A 240 89.53 -72.36 21.41
C ASN A 240 90.07 -73.13 20.18
N TYR A 241 90.11 -72.50 19.01
CA TYR A 241 90.72 -73.10 17.82
C TYR A 241 92.23 -73.32 18.01
N ALA A 242 92.95 -72.32 18.52
CA ALA A 242 94.38 -72.44 18.80
C ALA A 242 94.69 -73.54 19.83
N LEU A 243 93.91 -73.63 20.91
CA LEU A 243 94.02 -74.71 21.91
C LEU A 243 93.74 -76.09 21.30
N ALA A 244 92.74 -76.21 20.42
CA ALA A 244 92.45 -77.47 19.73
C ALA A 244 93.57 -77.91 18.78
N VAL A 245 94.23 -76.96 18.10
CA VAL A 245 95.43 -77.22 17.28
C VAL A 245 96.62 -77.66 18.15
N GLN A 246 96.88 -76.96 19.27
CA GLN A 246 97.92 -77.34 20.22
C GLN A 246 97.68 -78.73 20.82
N ALA A 247 96.44 -79.06 21.19
CA ALA A 247 96.07 -80.37 21.72
C ALA A 247 96.30 -81.49 20.70
N ARG A 248 95.99 -81.27 19.42
CA ARG A 248 96.32 -82.22 18.33
C ARG A 248 97.82 -82.36 18.13
N ALA A 249 98.57 -81.27 18.04
CA ALA A 249 100.02 -81.30 17.89
C ALA A 249 100.72 -82.01 19.06
N GLY A 250 100.24 -81.81 20.30
CA GLY A 250 100.69 -82.54 21.48
C GLY A 250 100.36 -84.04 21.41
N ALA A 251 99.13 -84.41 21.04
CA ALA A 251 98.72 -85.80 20.90
C ALA A 251 99.50 -86.54 19.79
N ASP A 252 99.77 -85.88 18.67
CA ASP A 252 100.58 -86.43 17.58
C ASP A 252 102.07 -86.51 17.98
N SER A 253 102.60 -85.55 18.74
CA SER A 253 103.94 -85.64 19.33
C SER A 253 104.08 -86.86 20.28
N CYS A 254 103.09 -87.10 21.14
CA CYS A 254 103.05 -88.28 22.00
C CYS A 254 102.93 -89.59 21.20
N ARG A 255 102.20 -89.61 20.07
CA ARG A 255 102.15 -90.77 19.16
C ARG A 255 103.52 -91.11 18.57
N PHE A 256 104.34 -90.13 18.21
CA PHE A 256 105.70 -90.37 17.71
C PHE A 256 106.68 -90.81 18.81
N GLN A 257 106.45 -90.45 20.08
CA GLN A 257 107.27 -90.96 21.20
C GLN A 257 106.93 -92.41 21.58
N ALA A 258 105.67 -92.85 21.38
CA ALA A 258 105.25 -94.23 21.68
C ALA A 258 105.87 -95.30 20.76
N PHE A 259 106.52 -94.91 19.66
CA PHE A 259 107.13 -95.83 18.68
C PHE A 259 108.65 -96.03 18.86
N ARG A 260 109.18 -95.83 20.08
CA ARG A 260 110.52 -96.30 20.49
C ARG A 260 110.45 -97.18 21.74
N GLY A 261 109.91 -98.38 21.58
CA GLY A 261 110.34 -99.51 22.41
C GLY A 261 111.78 -99.90 22.01
N PRO A 262 112.66 -100.26 22.95
CA PRO A 262 113.96 -100.80 22.61
C PRO A 262 113.83 -102.24 22.08
N ASP A 263 114.56 -102.57 21.02
CA ASP A 263 114.75 -103.96 20.59
C ASP A 263 115.44 -104.75 21.70
N VAL A 264 114.79 -105.80 22.20
CA VAL A 264 115.35 -106.75 23.16
C VAL A 264 114.87 -108.17 22.82
N PHE A 265 115.68 -108.88 22.04
CA PHE A 265 115.70 -110.33 21.74
C PHE A 265 114.40 -111.02 21.30
#